data_AF-A0A4R3KNZ3-F1
#
_entry.id   AF-A0A4R3KNZ3-F1
#
_cell.length_a   1.000
_cell.length_b   1.000
_cell.length_c   1.000
_cell.angle_alpha   90.00
_cell.angle_beta   90.00
_cell.angle_gamma   90.00
#
_symmetry.space_group_name_H-M   'P 1'
#
loop_
_entity.id
_entity.type
_entity.pdbx_description
1 polymer ?
#
loop_
_entity_poly.entity_id
_entity_poly.type
_entity_poly.pdbx_seq_one_letter_code
_entity_poly.pdbx_strand_id
1 'polypeptide(L)'
;MKKFYAHQFVFLFCIPLVLFLGACNTKPDPTMIFPPDREIDTLALSYDSSSTPLVAVEIAGKVYHFIFDSGAHTTLLDMPIPVKEVISADPFKDVFGDSYPANRVALDTFRVGRTTFSALSRYKQRDIKYDGIIGGNILRRLAWKIDFNERKIYAAKSSKSFGVNTADGIPFVLQSSCPVITLRINNVDIDLMIDTGSDYFTCINSRAFNSMPQLKKMAVFWRGVTSVNKNNLFLAANYVPKMDSTWYVEATLQAGNHTLTNEIIQFTSLPTATVGMDFLMRFDYVILDYPGRKLYLGNKQRKTYDYLSQIALNVNSMGLQLSKDSIPRISRIARMEQVKDLRVNDTVLAINRSSFINGEPSFYRREILRKGPLTRFPAFKLIPSFHEIIIENFNKTLPHAEIKVKRGDSILSVKLRREYRFRSFPDTVWNLTGIPLGFPYIATGAFFEFAPDRLEYMFLPRKPADHVLKKDYQPADFTELTYYY
;
A
#
# COMPACT_ATOMS: atom_id res chain seq x y z
N MET A 1 65.71 53.79 23.39
CA MET A 1 66.51 53.28 22.26
C MET A 1 65.69 53.43 20.98
N LYS A 2 66.30 54.09 19.98
CA LYS A 2 66.04 54.10 18.52
C LYS A 2 64.59 54.22 17.98
N LYS A 3 64.36 55.36 17.28
CA LYS A 3 63.44 55.55 16.14
C LYS A 3 63.67 54.48 15.06
N PHE A 4 62.71 54.23 14.16
CA PHE A 4 62.85 54.29 12.68
C PHE A 4 61.52 53.94 11.94
N TYR A 5 61.05 54.88 11.10
CA TYR A 5 60.35 54.82 9.77
C TYR A 5 59.36 53.67 9.45
N ALA A 6 58.08 53.94 9.15
CA ALA A 6 57.51 54.46 7.88
C ALA A 6 57.73 53.56 6.66
N HIS A 7 56.65 52.98 6.11
CA HIS A 7 56.38 52.97 4.66
C HIS A 7 54.90 52.65 4.35
N GLN A 8 54.27 53.58 3.64
CA GLN A 8 53.09 53.36 2.82
C GLN A 8 53.43 52.36 1.71
N PHE A 9 52.50 51.43 1.42
CA PHE A 9 52.41 50.84 0.09
C PHE A 9 50.95 50.95 -0.38
N VAL A 10 50.77 51.87 -1.30
CA VAL A 10 49.62 51.96 -2.21
C VAL A 10 49.76 50.79 -3.18
N PHE A 11 48.83 49.85 -3.16
CA PHE A 11 48.61 48.95 -4.29
C PHE A 11 47.27 49.28 -4.93
N LEU A 12 47.39 50.16 -5.92
CA LEU A 12 46.46 50.31 -7.02
C LEU A 12 46.55 49.01 -7.84
N PHE A 13 45.53 48.15 -7.81
CA PHE A 13 45.39 47.10 -8.82
C PHE A 13 44.04 47.20 -9.50
N CYS A 14 44.15 47.44 -10.81
CA CYS A 14 43.10 47.45 -11.78
C CYS A 14 42.27 46.16 -11.74
N ILE A 15 40.97 46.37 -11.80
CA ILE A 15 39.93 45.43 -12.21
C ILE A 15 40.38 44.65 -13.47
N PRO A 16 40.11 43.34 -13.53
CA PRO A 16 39.32 42.87 -14.66
C PRO A 16 37.98 42.35 -14.14
N LEU A 17 36.94 43.02 -14.61
CA LEU A 17 35.53 42.73 -14.44
C LEU A 17 35.31 41.45 -15.24
N VAL A 18 35.60 40.30 -14.63
CA VAL A 18 35.16 39.01 -15.13
C VAL A 18 33.65 38.99 -14.92
N LEU A 19 32.94 39.48 -15.93
CA LEU A 19 31.54 39.15 -16.17
C LEU A 19 31.49 37.63 -16.29
N PHE A 20 31.29 36.95 -15.16
CA PHE A 20 30.76 35.61 -15.12
C PHE A 20 29.34 35.68 -15.70
N LEU A 21 29.24 35.67 -17.03
CA LEU A 21 28.12 35.08 -17.73
C LEU A 21 28.18 33.57 -17.50
N GLY A 22 28.02 33.18 -16.23
CA GLY A 22 27.49 31.88 -15.91
C GLY A 22 26.05 31.91 -16.38
N ALA A 23 25.85 31.64 -17.67
CA ALA A 23 24.56 31.24 -18.19
C ALA A 23 24.15 30.03 -17.35
N CYS A 24 23.34 30.31 -16.33
CA CYS A 24 22.68 29.29 -15.56
C CYS A 24 21.94 28.47 -16.61
N ASN A 25 22.39 27.25 -16.83
CA ASN A 25 21.78 26.31 -17.76
C ASN A 25 20.45 25.83 -17.13
N THR A 26 19.58 26.77 -16.77
CA THR A 26 18.24 26.54 -16.26
C THR A 26 17.42 26.10 -17.45
N LYS A 27 17.57 24.82 -17.78
CA LYS A 27 16.66 24.14 -18.72
C LYS A 27 15.23 24.48 -18.28
N PRO A 28 14.36 24.92 -19.22
CA PRO A 28 13.06 25.49 -18.88
C PRO A 28 12.26 24.50 -18.03
N ASP A 29 11.74 25.00 -16.92
CA ASP A 29 10.77 24.26 -16.12
C ASP A 29 9.54 23.98 -17.00
N PRO A 30 8.93 22.78 -16.88
CA PRO A 30 7.79 22.48 -17.71
C PRO A 30 6.67 23.49 -17.55
N THR A 31 6.16 23.95 -18.69
CA THR A 31 5.05 24.91 -18.76
C THR A 31 3.76 24.19 -18.44
N MET A 32 2.94 24.78 -17.57
CA MET A 32 1.63 24.26 -17.21
C MET A 32 0.56 25.22 -17.72
N ILE A 33 -0.36 24.70 -18.52
CA ILE A 33 -1.56 25.41 -18.96
C ILE A 33 -2.73 24.79 -18.20
N PHE A 34 -3.17 25.49 -17.17
CA PHE A 34 -4.38 25.16 -16.44
C PHE A 34 -5.60 25.79 -17.14
N PRO A 35 -6.76 25.12 -17.20
CA PRO A 35 -7.94 25.64 -17.88
C PRO A 35 -8.31 27.06 -17.40
N PRO A 36 -8.41 28.06 -18.30
CA PRO A 36 -8.67 29.44 -17.91
C PRO A 36 -10.14 29.70 -17.58
N ASP A 37 -11.05 28.79 -17.97
CA ASP A 37 -12.50 28.91 -17.85
C ASP A 37 -13.05 28.41 -16.49
N ARG A 38 -12.19 27.96 -15.57
CA ARG A 38 -12.57 27.35 -14.30
C ARG A 38 -11.46 27.44 -13.27
N GLU A 39 -11.83 27.42 -11.99
CA GLU A 39 -10.87 27.34 -10.88
C GLU A 39 -10.47 25.90 -10.53
N ILE A 40 -11.33 24.94 -10.84
CA ILE A 40 -11.19 23.53 -10.47
C ILE A 40 -11.32 22.65 -11.71
N ASP A 41 -10.34 21.78 -11.93
CA ASP A 41 -10.40 20.66 -12.86
C ASP A 41 -10.80 19.38 -12.13
N THR A 42 -11.47 18.45 -12.79
CA THR A 42 -12.02 17.24 -12.17
C THR A 42 -11.62 16.00 -12.97
N LEU A 43 -11.12 15.01 -12.25
CA LEU A 43 -10.67 13.73 -12.79
C LEU A 43 -11.44 12.60 -12.12
N ALA A 44 -11.79 11.59 -12.91
CA ALA A 44 -12.27 10.33 -12.37
C ALA A 44 -11.12 9.59 -11.68
N LEU A 45 -11.37 9.07 -10.49
CA LEU A 45 -10.45 8.21 -9.76
C LEU A 45 -10.96 6.76 -9.84
N SER A 46 -10.09 5.87 -10.28
CA SER A 46 -10.33 4.44 -10.26
C SER A 46 -9.30 3.74 -9.39
N TYR A 47 -9.56 2.48 -9.06
CA TYR A 47 -8.64 1.65 -8.28
C TYR A 47 -8.44 0.31 -8.98
N ASP A 48 -7.23 -0.22 -8.93
CA ASP A 48 -7.00 -1.62 -9.28
C ASP A 48 -7.45 -2.56 -8.14
N SER A 49 -7.28 -3.87 -8.35
CA SER A 49 -7.62 -4.89 -7.34
C SER A 49 -6.79 -4.81 -6.04
N SER A 50 -5.71 -4.01 -6.04
CA SER A 50 -4.83 -3.77 -4.91
C SER A 50 -5.08 -2.40 -4.27
N SER A 51 -6.20 -1.73 -4.60
CA SER A 51 -6.54 -0.38 -4.13
C SER A 51 -5.55 0.71 -4.59
N THR A 52 -4.81 0.47 -5.68
CA THR A 52 -3.87 1.47 -6.24
C THR A 52 -4.65 2.56 -6.99
N PRO A 53 -4.49 3.85 -6.68
CA PRO A 53 -5.24 4.93 -7.32
C PRO A 53 -4.76 5.17 -8.76
N LEU A 54 -5.69 5.07 -9.72
CA LEU A 54 -5.45 5.23 -11.15
C LEU A 54 -6.22 6.42 -11.72
N VAL A 55 -5.54 7.22 -12.54
CA VAL A 55 -6.12 8.37 -13.26
C VAL A 55 -5.81 8.30 -14.75
N ALA A 56 -6.73 8.81 -15.57
CA ALA A 56 -6.54 8.91 -17.01
C ALA A 56 -5.58 10.05 -17.36
N VAL A 57 -4.62 9.75 -18.23
CA VAL A 57 -3.64 10.69 -18.79
C VAL A 57 -3.66 10.58 -20.31
N GLU A 58 -3.53 11.70 -21.00
CA GLU A 58 -3.38 11.71 -22.45
C GLU A 58 -1.97 12.12 -22.88
N ILE A 59 -1.36 11.30 -23.73
CA ILE A 59 -0.05 11.51 -24.33
C ILE A 59 -0.17 11.21 -25.82
N ALA A 60 0.24 12.16 -26.66
CA ALA A 60 0.16 12.05 -28.13
C ALA A 60 -1.24 11.63 -28.64
N GLY A 61 -2.31 12.19 -28.02
CA GLY A 61 -3.71 11.92 -28.40
C GLY A 61 -4.25 10.54 -27.96
N LYS A 62 -3.46 9.73 -27.24
CA LYS A 62 -3.90 8.43 -26.69
C LYS A 62 -4.05 8.51 -25.18
N VAL A 63 -5.10 7.87 -24.66
CA VAL A 63 -5.39 7.77 -23.23
C VAL A 63 -4.71 6.55 -22.61
N TYR A 64 -4.10 6.78 -21.45
CA TYR A 64 -3.39 5.81 -20.60
C TYR A 64 -3.86 5.93 -19.15
N HIS A 65 -3.64 4.90 -18.34
CA HIS A 65 -4.01 4.86 -16.93
C HIS A 65 -2.78 4.83 -16.04
N PHE A 66 -2.52 5.96 -15.38
CA PHE A 66 -1.33 6.14 -14.57
C PHE A 66 -1.68 6.01 -13.09
N ILE A 67 -0.74 5.49 -12.30
CA ILE A 67 -0.82 5.59 -10.84
C ILE A 67 -0.69 7.06 -10.44
N PHE A 68 -1.59 7.54 -9.59
CA PHE A 68 -1.44 8.84 -8.94
C PHE A 68 -0.54 8.66 -7.70
N ASP A 69 0.72 9.08 -7.77
CA ASP A 69 1.74 8.71 -6.77
C ASP A 69 2.51 9.94 -6.23
N SER A 70 2.11 10.41 -5.06
CA SER A 70 2.81 11.48 -4.33
C SER A 70 4.16 11.04 -3.75
N GLY A 71 4.43 9.74 -3.65
CA GLY A 71 5.69 9.15 -3.19
C GLY A 71 6.75 9.00 -4.29
N ALA A 72 6.36 9.12 -5.56
CA ALA A 72 7.30 9.11 -6.68
C ALA A 72 7.92 10.50 -6.94
N HIS A 73 9.25 10.62 -6.93
CA HIS A 73 9.92 11.90 -7.23
C HIS A 73 9.65 12.41 -8.65
N THR A 74 9.61 11.49 -9.62
CA THR A 74 9.45 11.80 -11.04
C THR A 74 8.43 10.86 -11.67
N THR A 75 7.71 11.38 -12.65
CA THR A 75 6.78 10.61 -13.47
C THR A 75 7.54 9.59 -14.31
N LEU A 76 7.00 8.37 -14.32
CA LEU A 76 7.54 7.21 -15.02
C LEU A 76 6.58 6.79 -16.13
N LEU A 77 7.12 6.47 -17.30
CA LEU A 77 6.38 5.98 -18.45
C LEU A 77 6.74 4.53 -18.71
N ASP A 78 5.77 3.73 -19.14
CA ASP A 78 6.06 2.42 -19.72
C ASP A 78 6.74 2.55 -21.10
N MET A 79 7.53 1.55 -21.50
CA MET A 79 8.27 1.56 -22.76
C MET A 79 7.40 1.72 -24.02
N PRO A 80 6.20 1.10 -24.11
CA PRO A 80 5.34 1.24 -25.29
C PRO A 80 4.76 2.65 -25.48
N ILE A 81 4.90 3.56 -24.51
CA ILE A 81 4.40 4.94 -24.64
C ILE A 81 5.30 5.72 -25.61
N PRO A 82 4.74 6.38 -26.64
CA PRO A 82 5.53 7.16 -27.57
C PRO A 82 6.14 8.38 -26.88
N VAL A 83 7.43 8.61 -27.13
CA VAL A 83 8.19 9.76 -26.64
C VAL A 83 8.71 10.60 -27.80
N LYS A 84 8.91 11.90 -27.56
CA LYS A 84 9.47 12.81 -28.57
C LYS A 84 10.94 12.49 -28.82
N GLU A 85 11.68 12.27 -27.73
CA GLU A 85 13.12 12.10 -27.76
C GLU A 85 13.59 11.26 -26.57
N VAL A 86 14.53 10.35 -26.81
CA VAL A 86 15.33 9.70 -25.76
C VAL A 86 16.59 10.53 -25.57
N ILE A 87 16.71 11.17 -24.41
CA ILE A 87 17.78 12.13 -24.11
C ILE A 87 19.06 11.40 -23.68
N SER A 88 18.94 10.40 -22.82
CA SER A 88 20.07 9.63 -22.29
C SER A 88 19.61 8.38 -21.55
N ALA A 89 20.52 7.42 -21.36
CA ALA A 89 20.34 6.43 -20.31
C ALA A 89 20.36 7.13 -18.93
N ASP A 90 19.42 6.79 -18.05
CA ASP A 90 19.30 7.37 -16.70
C ASP A 90 18.68 6.32 -15.76
N PRO A 91 19.49 5.52 -15.07
CA PRO A 91 19.00 4.37 -14.31
C PRO A 91 17.99 4.78 -13.24
N PHE A 92 16.96 3.95 -13.06
CA PHE A 92 15.95 4.11 -12.02
C PHE A 92 16.36 3.28 -10.80
N LYS A 93 16.30 3.88 -9.60
CA LYS A 93 16.52 3.17 -8.35
C LYS A 93 15.20 2.89 -7.67
N ASP A 94 15.01 1.65 -7.22
CA ASP A 94 13.84 1.28 -6.43
C ASP A 94 14.01 1.62 -4.93
N VAL A 95 13.00 1.25 -4.12
CA VAL A 95 12.99 1.47 -2.66
C VAL A 95 14.08 0.69 -1.92
N PHE A 96 14.64 -0.36 -2.52
CA PHE A 96 15.75 -1.14 -1.97
C PHE A 96 17.12 -0.59 -2.40
N GLY A 97 17.14 0.43 -3.26
CA GLY A 97 18.35 1.01 -3.84
C GLY A 97 18.89 0.24 -5.04
N ASP A 98 18.18 -0.80 -5.49
CA ASP A 98 18.56 -1.56 -6.68
C ASP A 98 18.40 -0.66 -7.91
N SER A 99 19.43 -0.65 -8.74
CA SER A 99 19.50 0.17 -9.93
C SER A 99 19.08 -0.64 -11.14
N TYR A 100 18.23 -0.04 -11.96
CA TYR A 100 17.70 -0.69 -13.15
C TYR A 100 17.85 0.21 -14.38
N PRO A 101 18.00 -0.38 -15.57
CA PRO A 101 18.00 0.37 -16.82
C PRO A 101 16.71 1.17 -16.99
N ALA A 102 16.86 2.43 -17.35
CA ALA A 102 15.78 3.32 -17.75
C ALA A 102 16.33 4.42 -18.65
N ASN A 103 15.46 5.01 -19.45
CA ASN A 103 15.80 6.12 -20.32
C ASN A 103 15.25 7.41 -19.73
N ARG A 104 16.03 8.49 -19.78
CA ARG A 104 15.51 9.84 -19.63
C ARG A 104 14.93 10.29 -20.96
N VAL A 105 13.67 10.69 -20.95
CA VAL A 105 12.92 11.00 -22.18
C VAL A 105 12.22 12.36 -22.11
N ALA A 106 11.90 12.88 -23.29
CA ALA A 106 11.08 14.06 -23.47
C ALA A 106 9.70 13.72 -24.03
N LEU A 107 8.68 14.45 -23.56
CA LEU A 107 7.34 14.46 -24.14
C LEU A 107 7.01 15.86 -24.67
N ASP A 108 6.28 15.92 -25.77
CA ASP A 108 5.71 17.18 -26.27
C ASP A 108 4.62 17.69 -25.33
N THR A 109 3.63 16.82 -25.07
CA THR A 109 2.48 17.12 -24.24
C THR A 109 2.16 15.95 -23.31
N PHE A 110 1.76 16.28 -22.09
CA PHE A 110 1.24 15.35 -21.10
C PHE A 110 0.02 16.01 -20.46
N ARG A 111 -1.16 15.42 -20.64
CA ARG A 111 -2.41 16.02 -20.19
C ARG A 111 -3.06 15.17 -19.11
N VAL A 112 -3.38 15.80 -17.98
CA VAL A 112 -4.04 15.20 -16.82
C VAL A 112 -5.34 15.95 -16.62
N GLY A 113 -6.47 15.30 -16.89
CA GLY A 113 -7.76 15.98 -17.00
C GLY A 113 -7.74 16.97 -18.16
N ARG A 114 -7.99 18.25 -17.88
CA ARG A 114 -7.90 19.36 -18.83
C ARG A 114 -6.61 20.17 -18.69
N THR A 115 -5.79 19.86 -17.69
CA THR A 115 -4.50 20.52 -17.48
C THR A 115 -3.43 19.93 -18.39
N THR A 116 -2.79 20.79 -19.19
CA THR A 116 -1.72 20.38 -20.09
C THR A 116 -0.36 20.80 -19.54
N PHE A 117 0.57 19.86 -19.53
CA PHE A 117 1.98 20.09 -19.25
C PHE A 117 2.77 19.96 -20.56
N SER A 118 3.73 20.87 -20.79
CA SER A 118 4.54 20.93 -22.01
C SER A 118 6.01 21.21 -21.70
N ALA A 119 6.89 20.97 -22.69
CA ALA A 119 8.35 21.11 -22.56
C ALA A 119 8.95 20.19 -21.48
N LEU A 120 8.48 18.95 -21.42
CA LEU A 120 8.78 18.03 -20.33
C LEU A 120 9.96 17.13 -20.73
N SER A 121 11.17 17.40 -20.22
CA SER A 121 12.42 16.75 -20.65
C SER A 121 13.11 15.89 -19.57
N ARG A 122 12.37 15.44 -18.55
CA ARG A 122 12.92 14.76 -17.36
C ARG A 122 12.11 13.57 -16.88
N TYR A 123 11.39 12.90 -17.78
CA TYR A 123 10.71 11.67 -17.44
C TYR A 123 11.64 10.49 -17.52
N LYS A 124 11.31 9.44 -16.76
CA LYS A 124 11.94 8.15 -16.92
C LYS A 124 11.02 7.24 -17.73
N GLN A 125 11.60 6.38 -18.55
CA GLN A 125 10.86 5.39 -19.33
C GLN A 125 11.53 4.02 -19.23
N ARG A 126 10.74 2.98 -18.97
CA ARG A 126 11.17 1.58 -18.86
C ARG A 126 9.97 0.63 -18.75
N ASP A 127 10.21 -0.67 -18.92
CA ASP A 127 9.16 -1.69 -18.80
C ASP A 127 8.63 -1.79 -17.36
N ILE A 128 7.33 -1.57 -17.19
CA ILE A 128 6.61 -1.64 -15.92
C ILE A 128 5.23 -2.30 -16.11
N LYS A 129 4.56 -2.65 -15.01
CA LYS A 129 3.25 -3.34 -15.06
C LYS A 129 2.04 -2.44 -15.32
N TYR A 130 2.24 -1.12 -15.32
CA TYR A 130 1.21 -0.10 -15.51
C TYR A 130 1.60 0.79 -16.69
N ASP A 131 0.68 1.56 -17.27
CA ASP A 131 1.06 2.51 -18.33
C ASP A 131 2.05 3.57 -17.81
N GLY A 132 1.95 3.95 -16.54
CA GLY A 132 2.86 4.91 -15.94
C GLY A 132 2.54 5.28 -14.50
N ILE A 133 3.34 6.19 -13.96
CA ILE A 133 3.17 6.82 -12.64
C ILE A 133 3.25 8.33 -12.82
N ILE A 134 2.28 9.08 -12.29
CA ILE A 134 2.36 10.54 -12.13
C ILE A 134 3.06 10.83 -10.82
N GLY A 135 4.27 11.40 -10.90
CA GLY A 135 5.10 11.75 -9.74
C GLY A 135 5.10 13.23 -9.37
N GLY A 136 5.80 13.54 -8.28
CA GLY A 136 5.96 14.87 -7.70
C GLY A 136 6.49 15.94 -8.66
N ASN A 137 7.21 15.57 -9.72
CA ASN A 137 7.63 16.50 -10.77
C ASN A 137 6.45 17.14 -11.53
N ILE A 138 5.29 16.48 -11.58
CA ILE A 138 4.03 17.01 -12.11
C ILE A 138 3.15 17.51 -10.96
N LEU A 139 2.93 16.66 -9.96
CA LEU A 139 1.97 16.92 -8.88
C LEU A 139 2.26 18.22 -8.12
N ARG A 140 3.55 18.59 -7.97
CA ARG A 140 3.94 19.78 -7.19
C ARG A 140 3.43 21.13 -7.70
N ARG A 141 2.82 21.20 -8.88
CA ARG A 141 2.34 22.44 -9.49
C ARG A 141 0.93 22.84 -9.05
N LEU A 142 0.16 21.94 -8.47
CA LEU A 142 -1.25 22.14 -8.15
C LEU A 142 -1.57 21.66 -6.73
N ALA A 143 -2.69 22.14 -6.20
CA ALA A 143 -3.36 21.53 -5.07
C ALA A 143 -4.30 20.43 -5.57
N TRP A 144 -4.26 19.27 -4.93
CA TRP A 144 -5.05 18.10 -5.31
C TRP A 144 -5.95 17.67 -4.15
N LYS A 145 -7.27 17.75 -4.34
CA LYS A 145 -8.26 17.14 -3.43
C LYS A 145 -8.60 15.75 -3.94
N ILE A 146 -8.32 14.73 -3.16
CA ILE A 146 -8.74 13.35 -3.43
C ILE A 146 -10.01 13.11 -2.60
N ASP A 147 -11.14 12.92 -3.27
CA ASP A 147 -12.43 12.63 -2.64
C ASP A 147 -12.73 11.13 -2.77
N PHE A 148 -12.67 10.43 -1.64
CA PHE A 148 -12.77 8.97 -1.61
C PHE A 148 -14.21 8.49 -1.72
N ASN A 149 -15.17 9.32 -1.31
CA ASN A 149 -16.59 9.00 -1.40
C ASN A 149 -17.08 9.12 -2.85
N GLU A 150 -16.73 10.21 -3.51
CA GLU A 150 -17.14 10.44 -4.90
C GLU A 150 -16.23 9.75 -5.92
N ARG A 151 -15.09 9.22 -5.49
CA ARG A 151 -14.03 8.67 -6.36
C ARG A 151 -13.63 9.66 -7.44
N LYS A 152 -13.28 10.87 -6.99
CA LYS A 152 -12.81 11.95 -7.87
C LYS A 152 -11.56 12.58 -7.32
N ILE A 153 -10.74 13.08 -8.22
CA ILE A 153 -9.66 14.01 -7.88
C ILE A 153 -10.01 15.37 -8.45
N TYR A 154 -9.90 16.40 -7.61
CA TYR A 154 -10.04 17.79 -8.01
C TYR A 154 -8.68 18.45 -7.99
N ALA A 155 -8.34 19.18 -9.06
CA ALA A 155 -7.08 19.91 -9.18
C ALA A 155 -7.37 21.41 -9.24
N ALA A 156 -6.60 22.21 -8.51
CA ALA A 156 -6.72 23.66 -8.54
C ALA A 156 -5.34 24.31 -8.35
N LYS A 157 -5.17 25.56 -8.81
CA LYS A 157 -3.94 26.32 -8.58
C LYS A 157 -3.72 26.67 -7.11
N SER A 158 -4.80 26.71 -6.32
CA SER A 158 -4.78 26.99 -4.89
C SER A 158 -5.79 26.13 -4.16
N SER A 159 -5.42 25.62 -2.99
CA SER A 159 -6.33 24.91 -2.09
C SER A 159 -7.52 25.75 -1.63
N LYS A 160 -7.41 27.09 -1.63
CA LYS A 160 -8.53 28.00 -1.31
C LYS A 160 -9.78 27.73 -2.15
N SER A 161 -9.59 27.30 -3.40
CA SER A 161 -10.69 26.94 -4.31
C SER A 161 -11.53 25.77 -3.77
N PHE A 162 -10.98 24.95 -2.87
CA PHE A 162 -11.70 23.86 -2.20
C PHE A 162 -12.42 24.29 -0.92
N GLY A 163 -12.42 25.59 -0.59
CA GLY A 163 -13.08 26.12 0.61
C GLY A 163 -12.39 25.78 1.93
N VAL A 164 -11.11 25.38 1.91
CA VAL A 164 -10.37 25.08 3.14
C VAL A 164 -9.96 26.35 3.88
N ASN A 165 -10.00 26.29 5.21
CA ASN A 165 -9.33 27.27 6.04
C ASN A 165 -7.82 27.03 5.98
N THR A 166 -7.08 27.97 5.40
CA THR A 166 -5.63 27.83 5.20
C THR A 166 -4.83 27.77 6.52
N ALA A 167 -5.43 28.08 7.67
CA ALA A 167 -4.77 27.95 8.97
C ALA A 167 -4.67 26.48 9.45
N ASP A 168 -5.61 25.62 9.05
CA ASP A 168 -5.85 24.32 9.71
C ASP A 168 -5.05 23.14 9.11
N GLY A 169 -4.26 23.38 8.06
CA GLY A 169 -3.49 22.34 7.38
C GLY A 169 -2.21 21.93 8.12
N ILE A 170 -1.88 20.65 8.08
CA ILE A 170 -0.62 20.08 8.57
C ILE A 170 0.49 20.51 7.61
N PRO A 171 1.53 21.24 8.06
CA PRO A 171 2.61 21.66 7.19
C PRO A 171 3.42 20.45 6.71
N PHE A 172 3.90 20.50 5.47
CA PHE A 172 4.85 19.53 4.94
C PHE A 172 6.02 20.20 4.25
N VAL A 173 7.15 19.49 4.21
CA VAL A 173 8.31 19.86 3.37
C VAL A 173 8.36 18.98 2.14
N LEU A 174 9.03 19.43 1.07
CA LEU A 174 9.33 18.56 -0.05
C LEU A 174 10.73 17.97 0.08
N GLN A 175 10.83 16.66 0.02
CA GLN A 175 12.08 15.94 -0.18
C GLN A 175 12.04 15.36 -1.59
N SER A 176 12.92 15.84 -2.48
CA SER A 176 12.99 15.36 -3.87
C SER A 176 11.64 15.39 -4.64
N SER A 177 10.79 16.38 -4.36
CA SER A 177 9.42 16.55 -4.88
C SER A 177 8.31 15.76 -4.18
N CYS A 178 8.63 14.92 -3.20
CA CYS A 178 7.63 14.18 -2.41
C CYS A 178 7.32 14.93 -1.09
N PRO A 179 6.05 15.03 -0.69
CA PRO A 179 5.64 15.72 0.54
C PRO A 179 5.92 14.84 1.77
N VAL A 180 6.55 15.45 2.78
CA VAL A 180 6.89 14.81 4.06
C VAL A 180 6.26 15.60 5.19
N ILE A 181 5.44 14.92 5.98
CA ILE A 181 4.74 15.44 7.17
C ILE A 181 5.32 14.83 8.43
N THR A 182 5.28 15.56 9.53
CA THR A 182 5.58 15.01 10.86
C THR A 182 4.27 14.59 11.53
N LEU A 183 4.14 13.31 11.88
CA LEU A 183 3.01 12.77 12.64
C LEU A 183 3.50 12.22 13.98
N ARG A 184 2.62 12.16 14.98
CA ARG A 184 2.97 11.63 16.31
C ARG A 184 2.38 10.25 16.53
N ILE A 185 3.23 9.25 16.78
CA ILE A 185 2.83 7.87 17.08
C ILE A 185 3.23 7.55 18.52
N ASN A 186 2.26 7.28 19.38
CA ASN A 186 2.47 7.02 20.82
C ASN A 186 3.51 7.97 21.47
N ASN A 187 3.31 9.28 21.25
CA ASN A 187 4.14 10.39 21.76
C ASN A 187 5.52 10.56 21.12
N VAL A 188 5.81 9.88 20.02
CA VAL A 188 7.04 10.07 19.24
C VAL A 188 6.71 10.69 17.90
N ASP A 189 7.34 11.82 17.61
CA ASP A 189 7.21 12.51 16.32
C ASP A 189 8.06 11.80 15.26
N ILE A 190 7.47 11.53 14.10
CA ILE A 190 8.08 10.81 12.98
C ILE A 190 7.76 11.54 11.69
N ASP A 191 8.80 11.78 10.90
CA ASP A 191 8.66 12.28 9.54
C ASP A 191 8.26 11.14 8.59
N LEU A 192 7.16 11.33 7.89
CA LEU A 192 6.53 10.36 7.01
C LEU A 192 6.24 11.00 5.67
N MET A 193 6.74 10.38 4.60
CA MET A 193 6.37 10.77 3.23
C MET A 193 4.92 10.36 2.96
N ILE A 194 4.13 11.27 2.41
CA ILE A 194 2.78 10.94 1.94
C ILE A 194 2.90 10.26 0.60
N ASP A 195 2.46 9.01 0.51
CA ASP A 195 2.68 8.13 -0.62
C ASP A 195 1.36 7.51 -1.10
N THR A 196 0.68 8.16 -2.03
CA THR A 196 -0.55 7.62 -2.63
C THR A 196 -0.30 6.37 -3.49
N GLY A 197 0.95 6.04 -3.84
CA GLY A 197 1.33 4.80 -4.50
C GLY A 197 1.47 3.60 -3.56
N SER A 198 1.43 3.83 -2.24
CA SER A 198 1.53 2.80 -1.20
C SER A 198 0.15 2.39 -0.67
N ASP A 199 -0.11 1.08 -0.57
CA ASP A 199 -1.34 0.51 0.01
C ASP A 199 -1.30 0.42 1.55
N TYR A 200 -0.15 0.71 2.18
CA TYR A 200 0.01 0.60 3.63
C TYR A 200 -0.63 1.76 4.40
N PHE A 201 -0.96 1.50 5.68
CA PHE A 201 -1.31 2.58 6.62
C PHE A 201 -0.08 3.45 6.89
N THR A 202 0.95 2.80 7.42
CA THR A 202 2.30 3.33 7.61
C THR A 202 3.30 2.26 7.20
N CYS A 203 4.44 2.66 6.67
CA CYS A 203 5.62 1.80 6.58
C CYS A 203 6.80 2.59 7.15
N ILE A 204 7.28 2.23 8.34
CA ILE A 204 8.28 3.01 9.06
C ILE A 204 9.60 2.24 9.12
N ASN A 205 10.73 2.93 8.98
CA ASN A 205 12.02 2.28 9.15
C ASN A 205 12.17 1.70 10.57
N SER A 206 12.60 0.46 10.67
CA SER A 206 12.80 -0.27 11.94
C SER A 206 13.83 0.35 12.89
N ARG A 207 14.68 1.28 12.45
CA ARG A 207 15.50 2.09 13.36
C ARG A 207 14.64 2.98 14.25
N ALA A 208 13.55 3.54 13.73
CA ALA A 208 12.59 4.32 14.53
C ALA A 208 11.91 3.45 15.60
N PHE A 209 11.78 2.15 15.37
CA PHE A 209 11.25 1.23 16.39
C PHE A 209 12.11 1.20 17.66
N ASN A 210 13.41 1.53 17.57
CA ASN A 210 14.27 1.59 18.74
C ASN A 210 14.01 2.78 19.65
N SER A 211 13.45 3.88 19.13
CA SER A 211 13.02 5.02 19.96
C SER A 211 11.67 4.80 20.64
N MET A 212 11.03 3.64 20.44
CA MET A 212 9.72 3.29 21.01
C MET A 212 9.79 2.00 21.85
N PRO A 213 10.59 1.95 22.93
CA PRO A 213 10.78 0.74 23.73
C PRO A 213 9.46 0.18 24.31
N GLN A 214 8.51 1.05 24.63
CA GLN A 214 7.17 0.68 25.11
C GLN A 214 6.41 -0.20 24.11
N LEU A 215 6.63 -0.02 22.81
CA LEU A 215 5.94 -0.77 21.77
C LEU A 215 6.52 -2.18 21.56
N LYS A 216 7.77 -2.41 21.96
CA LYS A 216 8.47 -3.68 21.71
C LYS A 216 7.80 -4.90 22.34
N LYS A 217 7.15 -4.72 23.49
CA LYS A 217 6.46 -5.80 24.20
C LYS A 217 5.16 -6.25 23.51
N MET A 218 4.53 -5.35 22.75
CA MET A 218 3.27 -5.59 22.06
C MET A 218 3.47 -6.00 20.60
N ALA A 219 4.70 -5.91 20.11
CA ALA A 219 4.99 -6.08 18.70
C ALA A 219 4.95 -7.55 18.25
N VAL A 220 4.42 -7.77 17.05
CA VAL A 220 4.50 -9.06 16.36
C VAL A 220 5.62 -8.98 15.33
N PHE A 221 6.68 -9.75 15.57
CA PHE A 221 7.81 -9.86 14.64
C PHE A 221 7.53 -10.92 13.59
N TRP A 222 7.79 -10.57 12.33
CA TRP A 222 7.80 -11.46 11.19
C TRP A 222 9.15 -11.42 10.49
N ARG A 223 9.56 -12.56 9.95
CA ARG A 223 10.63 -12.68 8.97
C ARG A 223 10.10 -13.46 7.77
N GLY A 224 10.43 -13.04 6.57
CA GLY A 224 10.02 -13.78 5.39
C GLY A 224 10.53 -13.20 4.10
N VAL A 225 10.23 -13.89 3.01
CA VAL A 225 10.58 -13.42 1.68
C VAL A 225 9.56 -12.37 1.24
N THR A 226 10.02 -11.23 0.77
CA THR A 226 9.17 -10.24 0.11
C THR A 226 8.53 -10.86 -1.12
N SER A 227 7.19 -10.92 -1.14
CA SER A 227 6.47 -11.53 -2.25
C SER A 227 6.55 -10.65 -3.50
N VAL A 228 6.78 -11.29 -4.64
CA VAL A 228 7.09 -10.71 -5.96
C VAL A 228 6.06 -9.71 -6.50
N ASN A 229 4.81 -9.73 -6.03
CA ASN A 229 3.70 -9.21 -6.83
C ASN A 229 2.93 -8.01 -6.26
N LYS A 230 2.77 -7.86 -4.94
CA LYS A 230 1.76 -6.93 -4.43
C LYS A 230 2.13 -5.46 -4.70
N ASN A 231 3.39 -5.08 -4.48
CA ASN A 231 3.85 -3.68 -4.58
C ASN A 231 5.04 -3.49 -5.51
N ASN A 232 5.38 -4.51 -6.32
CA ASN A 232 6.45 -4.38 -7.30
C ASN A 232 5.92 -3.67 -8.54
N LEU A 233 6.58 -2.59 -8.94
CA LEU A 233 6.29 -1.85 -10.16
C LEU A 233 6.74 -2.62 -11.43
N PHE A 234 7.69 -3.53 -11.28
CA PHE A 234 8.29 -4.31 -12.35
C PHE A 234 7.58 -5.65 -12.56
N LEU A 235 7.69 -6.16 -13.78
CA LEU A 235 7.27 -7.52 -14.11
C LEU A 235 8.01 -8.55 -13.25
N ALA A 236 7.30 -9.60 -12.84
CA ALA A 236 7.76 -10.61 -11.89
C ALA A 236 9.12 -11.26 -12.25
N ALA A 237 9.44 -11.37 -13.55
CA ALA A 237 10.69 -11.94 -14.05
C ALA A 237 11.95 -11.15 -13.62
N ASN A 238 11.79 -9.86 -13.28
CA ASN A 238 12.90 -8.96 -12.98
C ASN A 238 13.10 -8.72 -11.47
N TYR A 239 12.37 -9.45 -10.62
CA TYR A 239 12.42 -9.29 -9.18
C TYR A 239 13.20 -10.42 -8.53
N VAL A 240 14.18 -10.05 -7.71
CA VAL A 240 14.88 -10.99 -6.84
C VAL A 240 14.22 -10.92 -5.46
N PRO A 241 13.56 -12.00 -5.00
CA PRO A 241 12.96 -12.01 -3.68
C PRO A 241 14.02 -11.83 -2.59
N LYS A 242 13.77 -10.92 -1.64
CA LYS A 242 14.69 -10.61 -0.55
C LYS A 242 14.08 -11.07 0.78
N MET A 243 14.94 -11.53 1.68
CA MET A 243 14.53 -11.77 3.06
C MET A 243 14.37 -10.44 3.76
N ASP A 244 13.21 -10.21 4.37
CA ASP A 244 12.91 -9.01 5.13
C ASP A 244 12.34 -9.36 6.51
N SER A 245 12.42 -8.40 7.41
CA SER A 245 11.85 -8.46 8.74
C SER A 245 10.87 -7.31 8.94
N THR A 246 9.74 -7.61 9.56
CA THR A 246 8.67 -6.65 9.79
C THR A 246 8.16 -6.76 11.20
N TRP A 247 7.94 -5.63 11.85
CA TRP A 247 7.22 -5.55 13.12
C TRP A 247 5.86 -4.92 12.89
N TYR A 248 4.83 -5.47 13.53
CA TYR A 248 3.50 -4.87 13.58
C TYR A 248 3.15 -4.54 15.01
N VAL A 249 2.60 -3.34 15.22
CA VAL A 249 2.29 -2.81 16.55
C VAL A 249 0.94 -2.09 16.50
N GLU A 250 0.12 -2.28 17.52
CA GLU A 250 -1.03 -1.42 17.76
C GLU A 250 -0.59 -0.09 18.41
N ALA A 251 -0.95 1.04 17.82
CA ALA A 251 -0.64 2.35 18.38
C ALA A 251 -1.74 3.38 18.12
N THR A 252 -1.63 4.52 18.80
CA THR A 252 -2.38 5.73 18.52
C THR A 252 -1.52 6.66 17.67
N LEU A 253 -2.11 7.18 16.59
CA LEU A 253 -1.51 8.15 15.70
C LEU A 253 -2.26 9.48 15.80
N GLN A 254 -1.53 10.59 15.92
CA GLN A 254 -2.05 11.95 15.87
C GLN A 254 -1.59 12.64 14.58
N ALA A 255 -2.54 13.21 13.86
CA ALA A 255 -2.33 13.96 12.63
C ALA A 255 -3.11 15.27 12.69
N GLY A 256 -2.41 16.38 12.94
CA GLY A 256 -3.06 17.66 13.21
C GLY A 256 -3.95 17.57 14.44
N ASN A 257 -5.22 17.95 14.28
CA ASN A 257 -6.27 17.84 15.31
C ASN A 257 -6.94 16.45 15.36
N HIS A 258 -6.57 15.51 14.48
CA HIS A 258 -7.14 14.17 14.46
C HIS A 258 -6.34 13.20 15.31
N THR A 259 -7.05 12.39 16.10
CA THR A 259 -6.51 11.21 16.78
C THR A 259 -7.14 9.95 16.19
N LEU A 260 -6.29 9.03 15.74
CA LEU A 260 -6.63 7.70 15.23
C LEU A 260 -6.11 6.66 16.22
N THR A 261 -7.02 5.90 16.83
CA THR A 261 -6.68 4.90 17.85
C THR A 261 -6.70 3.48 17.28
N ASN A 262 -5.97 2.58 17.93
CA ASN A 262 -5.92 1.16 17.61
C ASN A 262 -5.50 0.92 16.14
N GLU A 263 -4.57 1.72 15.63
CA GLU A 263 -4.03 1.58 14.28
C GLU A 263 -2.86 0.59 14.27
N ILE A 264 -2.72 -0.16 13.17
CA ILE A 264 -1.62 -1.12 13.01
C ILE A 264 -0.46 -0.43 12.31
N ILE A 265 0.57 -0.12 13.10
CA ILE A 265 1.81 0.49 12.64
C ILE A 265 2.78 -0.61 12.21
N GLN A 266 3.32 -0.48 11.00
CA GLN A 266 4.29 -1.41 10.43
C GLN A 266 5.68 -0.80 10.46
N PHE A 267 6.65 -1.56 10.96
CA PHE A 267 8.08 -1.22 10.87
C PHE A 267 8.81 -2.23 9.99
N THR A 268 9.57 -1.77 9.00
CA THR A 268 10.27 -2.60 8.00
C THR A 268 11.77 -2.26 7.95
N SER A 269 12.54 -2.99 7.15
CA SER A 269 13.93 -2.59 6.87
C SER A 269 14.04 -1.48 5.81
N LEU A 270 12.93 -1.07 5.19
CA LEU A 270 12.94 -0.07 4.12
C LEU A 270 13.46 1.27 4.63
N PRO A 271 14.29 1.98 3.83
CA PRO A 271 14.93 3.21 4.24
C PRO A 271 13.95 4.37 4.41
N THR A 272 12.85 4.36 3.67
CA THR A 272 11.83 5.41 3.67
C THR A 272 10.73 5.10 4.66
N ALA A 273 10.29 6.13 5.38
CA ALA A 273 9.12 6.08 6.24
C ALA A 273 7.94 6.75 5.53
N THR A 274 6.80 6.07 5.41
CA THR A 274 5.65 6.56 4.63
C THR A 274 4.33 6.40 5.37
N VAL A 275 3.36 7.24 5.01
CA VAL A 275 1.93 6.96 5.15
C VAL A 275 1.34 6.75 3.77
N GLY A 276 0.50 5.73 3.62
CA GLY A 276 -0.09 5.36 2.34
C GLY A 276 -1.61 5.54 2.28
N MET A 277 -2.21 4.93 1.27
CA MET A 277 -3.63 5.02 0.98
C MET A 277 -4.51 4.55 2.14
N ASP A 278 -4.13 3.51 2.88
CA ASP A 278 -4.92 3.08 4.05
C ASP A 278 -5.02 4.16 5.14
N PHE A 279 -3.97 4.97 5.32
CA PHE A 279 -4.04 6.14 6.20
C PHE A 279 -4.90 7.26 5.60
N LEU A 280 -4.68 7.60 4.33
CA LEU A 280 -5.40 8.72 3.69
C LEU A 280 -6.91 8.47 3.64
N MET A 281 -7.31 7.20 3.47
CA MET A 281 -8.70 6.76 3.43
C MET A 281 -9.35 6.68 4.82
N ARG A 282 -8.64 7.05 5.89
CA ARG A 282 -9.26 7.37 7.18
C ARG A 282 -9.99 8.70 7.17
N PHE A 283 -9.99 9.41 6.04
CA PHE A 283 -10.67 10.68 5.87
C PHE A 283 -11.55 10.63 4.62
N ASP A 284 -12.63 11.40 4.57
CA ASP A 284 -13.54 11.45 3.42
C ASP A 284 -12.93 12.09 2.18
N TYR A 285 -12.05 13.05 2.42
CA TYR A 285 -11.12 13.56 1.44
C TYR A 285 -9.78 13.91 2.10
N VAL A 286 -8.76 14.02 1.26
CA VAL A 286 -7.48 14.65 1.61
C VAL A 286 -7.14 15.72 0.57
N ILE A 287 -6.49 16.79 0.99
CA ILE A 287 -5.98 17.82 0.07
C ILE A 287 -4.47 17.93 0.21
N LEU A 288 -3.77 17.55 -0.85
CA LEU A 288 -2.33 17.76 -1.02
C LEU A 288 -2.11 19.12 -1.67
N ASP A 289 -1.96 20.17 -0.86
CA ASP A 289 -1.67 21.52 -1.33
C ASP A 289 -0.17 21.72 -1.51
N TYR A 290 0.36 21.34 -2.68
CA TYR A 290 1.78 21.51 -2.99
C TYR A 290 2.23 22.97 -3.00
N PRO A 291 1.51 23.92 -3.63
CA PRO A 291 1.87 25.34 -3.58
C PRO A 291 1.86 25.89 -2.15
N GLY A 292 0.84 25.56 -1.35
CA GLY A 292 0.70 26.02 0.03
C GLY A 292 1.48 25.21 1.07
N ARG A 293 2.11 24.10 0.67
CA ARG A 293 2.89 23.19 1.54
C ARG A 293 2.10 22.63 2.73
N LYS A 294 0.84 22.26 2.49
CA LYS A 294 -0.06 21.78 3.54
C LYS A 294 -0.85 20.55 3.12
N LEU A 295 -1.02 19.63 4.06
CA LEU A 295 -1.98 18.53 4.00
C LEU A 295 -3.23 18.93 4.78
N TYR A 296 -4.39 18.88 4.14
CA TYR A 296 -5.67 19.01 4.84
C TYR A 296 -6.38 17.66 4.86
N LEU A 297 -6.93 17.32 6.02
CA LEU A 297 -7.65 16.09 6.27
C LEU A 297 -9.12 16.43 6.46
N GLY A 298 -10.00 15.68 5.79
CA GLY A 298 -11.44 15.84 5.95
C GLY A 298 -11.99 15.18 7.21
N ASN A 299 -13.26 14.80 7.20
CA ASN A 299 -13.87 14.11 8.33
C ASN A 299 -13.35 12.68 8.44
N LYS A 300 -13.16 12.22 9.68
CA LYS A 300 -12.74 10.83 9.93
C LYS A 300 -13.75 9.84 9.36
N GLN A 301 -13.24 8.83 8.68
CA GLN A 301 -13.97 7.68 8.16
C GLN A 301 -13.70 6.42 8.99
N ARG A 302 -14.42 5.36 8.63
CA ARG A 302 -14.27 4.02 9.17
C ARG A 302 -12.94 3.41 8.73
N LYS A 303 -12.49 2.39 9.46
CA LYS A 303 -11.31 1.60 9.07
C LYS A 303 -11.61 0.83 7.78
N THR A 304 -10.58 0.53 6.99
CA THR A 304 -10.76 -0.14 5.69
C THR A 304 -10.77 -1.66 5.82
N TYR A 305 -11.09 -2.35 4.72
CA TYR A 305 -10.84 -3.78 4.59
C TYR A 305 -9.34 -4.15 4.68
N ASP A 306 -8.44 -3.27 4.22
CA ASP A 306 -6.99 -3.51 4.32
C ASP A 306 -6.53 -3.53 5.78
N TYR A 307 -7.09 -2.66 6.63
CA TYR A 307 -6.88 -2.71 8.07
C TYR A 307 -7.25 -4.08 8.68
N LEU A 308 -8.43 -4.62 8.36
CA LEU A 308 -8.84 -5.95 8.87
C LEU A 308 -7.92 -7.05 8.34
N SER A 309 -7.57 -6.98 7.06
CA SER A 309 -6.65 -7.93 6.43
C SER A 309 -5.29 -7.92 7.12
N GLN A 310 -4.78 -6.74 7.49
CA GLN A 310 -3.51 -6.60 8.20
C GLN A 310 -3.58 -7.23 9.61
N ILE A 311 -4.68 -7.04 10.34
CA ILE A 311 -4.88 -7.70 11.64
C ILE A 311 -4.90 -9.22 11.45
N ALA A 312 -5.75 -9.74 10.58
CA ALA A 312 -5.93 -11.18 10.40
C ALA A 312 -4.66 -11.89 9.93
N LEU A 313 -3.89 -11.26 9.04
CA LEU A 313 -2.69 -11.84 8.45
C LEU A 313 -1.44 -11.71 9.33
N ASN A 314 -1.29 -10.58 10.02
CA ASN A 314 -0.01 -10.23 10.65
C ASN A 314 -0.06 -10.10 12.17
N VAL A 315 -1.22 -9.83 12.75
CA VAL A 315 -1.33 -9.60 14.21
C VAL A 315 -1.99 -10.80 14.88
N ASN A 316 -3.20 -11.15 14.42
CA ASN A 316 -3.98 -12.25 14.92
C ASN A 316 -3.77 -13.50 14.07
N SER A 317 -2.55 -14.05 14.06
CA SER A 317 -2.15 -15.10 13.10
C SER A 317 -1.80 -16.43 13.77
N MET A 318 -1.63 -17.49 12.97
CA MET A 318 -0.99 -18.74 13.39
C MET A 318 0.56 -18.69 13.38
N GLY A 319 1.13 -17.53 13.05
CA GLY A 319 2.57 -17.34 12.96
C GLY A 319 3.21 -17.81 11.66
N LEU A 320 2.41 -18.14 10.63
CA LEU A 320 2.86 -18.49 9.29
C LEU A 320 2.06 -17.72 8.24
N GLN A 321 2.71 -17.42 7.11
CA GLN A 321 2.05 -17.07 5.85
C GLN A 321 2.57 -17.98 4.76
N LEU A 322 1.67 -18.40 3.86
CA LEU A 322 1.98 -19.33 2.77
C LEU A 322 2.00 -18.61 1.42
N SER A 323 2.84 -19.08 0.49
CA SER A 323 2.78 -18.67 -0.92
C SER A 323 1.52 -19.20 -1.60
N LYS A 324 1.17 -18.63 -2.76
CA LYS A 324 0.00 -19.02 -3.57
C LYS A 324 0.37 -19.95 -4.74
N ASP A 325 1.57 -20.51 -4.71
CA ASP A 325 2.03 -21.47 -5.72
C ASP A 325 1.21 -22.76 -5.63
N SER A 326 1.09 -23.52 -6.72
CA SER A 326 0.36 -24.80 -6.72
C SER A 326 0.84 -25.78 -5.64
N ILE A 327 2.12 -25.70 -5.27
CA ILE A 327 2.64 -26.34 -4.07
C ILE A 327 3.12 -25.23 -3.13
N PRO A 328 2.33 -24.87 -2.10
CA PRO A 328 2.64 -23.73 -1.26
C PRO A 328 3.95 -23.92 -0.48
N ARG A 329 4.61 -22.81 -0.22
CA ARG A 329 5.78 -22.72 0.66
C ARG A 329 5.50 -21.78 1.81
N ILE A 330 6.19 -21.95 2.93
CA ILE A 330 6.19 -20.94 3.99
C ILE A 330 6.88 -19.68 3.46
N SER A 331 6.11 -18.61 3.23
CA SER A 331 6.64 -17.33 2.74
C SER A 331 7.09 -16.43 3.88
N ARG A 332 6.41 -16.47 5.04
CA ARG A 332 6.78 -15.72 6.24
C ARG A 332 6.52 -16.52 7.51
N ILE A 333 7.31 -16.25 8.53
CA ILE A 333 7.22 -16.85 9.85
C ILE A 333 7.28 -15.77 10.94
N ALA A 334 6.37 -15.86 11.92
CA ALA A 334 6.38 -14.99 13.08
C ALA A 334 7.31 -15.54 14.17
N ARG A 335 7.80 -14.67 15.05
CA ARG A 335 8.51 -15.11 16.26
C ARG A 335 7.52 -15.64 17.30
N MET A 336 7.17 -16.91 17.16
CA MET A 336 6.22 -17.62 18.04
C MET A 336 6.74 -19.01 18.36
N GLU A 337 6.48 -19.51 19.56
CA GLU A 337 7.02 -20.78 20.04
C GLU A 337 6.56 -21.97 19.19
N GLN A 338 5.29 -21.98 18.77
CA GLN A 338 4.70 -23.09 18.00
C GLN A 338 5.27 -23.26 16.60
N VAL A 339 5.98 -22.26 16.07
CA VAL A 339 6.60 -22.31 14.74
C VAL A 339 8.13 -22.41 14.79
N LYS A 340 8.75 -22.56 15.96
CA LYS A 340 10.21 -22.49 16.12
C LYS A 340 11.01 -23.48 15.25
N ASP A 341 10.42 -24.63 14.95
CA ASP A 341 11.06 -25.70 14.17
C ASP A 341 10.84 -25.54 12.64
N LEU A 342 9.97 -24.60 12.25
CA LEU A 342 9.65 -24.28 10.86
C LEU A 342 10.60 -23.23 10.29
N ARG A 343 10.74 -23.21 8.97
CA ARG A 343 11.60 -22.26 8.26
C ARG A 343 10.89 -21.73 7.02
N VAL A 344 11.25 -20.50 6.68
CA VAL A 344 10.90 -19.92 5.37
C VAL A 344 11.40 -20.85 4.26
N ASN A 345 10.59 -21.00 3.21
CA ASN A 345 10.74 -21.92 2.07
C ASN A 345 10.51 -23.42 2.34
N ASP A 346 10.18 -23.84 3.57
CA ASP A 346 9.66 -25.20 3.78
C ASP A 346 8.45 -25.45 2.87
N THR A 347 8.42 -26.64 2.26
CA THR A 347 7.35 -27.01 1.31
C THR A 347 6.16 -27.55 2.08
N VAL A 348 4.96 -26.99 1.87
CA VAL A 348 3.75 -27.42 2.55
C VAL A 348 3.14 -28.59 1.78
N LEU A 349 3.13 -29.76 2.40
CA LEU A 349 2.58 -30.98 1.80
C LEU A 349 1.08 -31.13 2.07
N ALA A 350 0.64 -30.67 3.23
CA ALA A 350 -0.76 -30.72 3.63
C ALA A 350 -1.08 -29.70 4.72
N ILE A 351 -2.34 -29.27 4.75
CA ILE A 351 -2.96 -28.56 5.87
C ILE A 351 -4.18 -29.37 6.30
N ASN A 352 -4.22 -29.74 7.57
CA ASN A 352 -5.19 -30.67 8.13
C ASN A 352 -5.22 -31.96 7.29
N ARG A 353 -6.38 -32.31 6.74
CA ARG A 353 -6.58 -33.50 5.90
C ARG A 353 -6.40 -33.23 4.40
N SER A 354 -6.15 -31.99 4.00
CA SER A 354 -6.04 -31.59 2.59
C SER A 354 -4.58 -31.63 2.13
N SER A 355 -4.25 -32.51 1.19
CA SER A 355 -2.91 -32.58 0.59
C SER A 355 -2.77 -31.65 -0.62
N PHE A 356 -1.59 -31.05 -0.76
CA PHE A 356 -1.19 -30.26 -1.93
C PHE A 356 -0.38 -31.07 -2.95
N ILE A 357 -0.13 -32.35 -2.66
CA ILE A 357 0.61 -33.26 -3.54
C ILE A 357 -0.40 -34.19 -4.20
N ASN A 358 -0.22 -34.42 -5.50
CA ASN A 358 -1.08 -35.30 -6.30
C ASN A 358 -2.57 -34.90 -6.28
N GLY A 359 -2.86 -33.61 -6.14
CA GLY A 359 -4.23 -33.11 -6.25
C GLY A 359 -4.74 -33.21 -7.69
N GLU A 360 -6.02 -33.59 -7.86
CA GLU A 360 -6.70 -33.54 -9.15
C GLU A 360 -6.65 -32.12 -9.76
N PRO A 361 -6.60 -31.94 -11.08
CA PRO A 361 -6.52 -30.61 -11.70
C PRO A 361 -7.63 -29.63 -11.26
N SER A 362 -8.81 -30.13 -10.93
CA SER A 362 -9.94 -29.34 -10.39
C SER A 362 -9.61 -28.67 -9.05
N PHE A 363 -8.71 -29.25 -8.25
CA PHE A 363 -8.26 -28.69 -6.98
C PHE A 363 -7.60 -27.31 -7.15
N TYR A 364 -6.90 -27.10 -8.28
CA TYR A 364 -6.16 -25.87 -8.60
C TYR A 364 -6.91 -24.93 -9.54
N ARG A 365 -7.95 -25.42 -10.22
CA ARG A 365 -8.66 -24.65 -11.26
C ARG A 365 -9.60 -23.62 -10.63
N ARG A 366 -9.46 -22.37 -11.07
CA ARG A 366 -10.46 -21.31 -10.86
C ARG A 366 -11.54 -21.39 -11.91
N GLU A 367 -12.77 -21.06 -11.55
CA GLU A 367 -13.85 -20.91 -12.52
C GLU A 367 -14.15 -19.43 -12.75
N ILE A 368 -14.37 -19.06 -14.00
CA ILE A 368 -14.77 -17.71 -14.38
C ILE A 368 -16.17 -17.84 -14.98
N LEU A 369 -17.18 -17.52 -14.19
CA LEU A 369 -18.57 -17.49 -14.65
C LEU A 369 -18.85 -16.12 -15.25
N ARG A 370 -19.18 -16.11 -16.53
CA ARG A 370 -19.61 -14.90 -17.21
C ARG A 370 -21.09 -14.61 -16.89
N LYS A 371 -21.38 -13.40 -16.43
CA LYS A 371 -22.74 -12.88 -16.24
C LYS A 371 -23.06 -11.86 -17.34
N GLY A 372 -24.09 -12.15 -18.15
CA GLY A 372 -24.74 -11.20 -19.06
C GLY A 372 -24.31 -11.23 -20.54
N PRO A 373 -25.09 -10.56 -21.42
CA PRO A 373 -24.87 -10.50 -22.86
C PRO A 373 -23.57 -9.76 -23.26
N LEU A 374 -23.15 -9.90 -24.53
CA LEU A 374 -21.93 -9.33 -25.14
C LEU A 374 -21.90 -7.78 -25.25
N THR A 375 -22.51 -7.05 -24.31
CA THR A 375 -22.38 -5.60 -24.24
C THR A 375 -21.08 -5.20 -23.52
N ARG A 376 -20.61 -3.97 -23.79
CA ARG A 376 -19.23 -3.45 -23.62
C ARG A 376 -18.44 -3.73 -22.33
N PHE A 377 -19.04 -4.30 -21.28
CA PHE A 377 -18.33 -4.76 -20.07
C PHE A 377 -18.99 -6.04 -19.53
N PRO A 378 -18.56 -7.24 -19.94
CA PRO A 378 -19.07 -8.49 -19.36
C PRO A 378 -18.73 -8.52 -17.87
N ALA A 379 -19.74 -8.70 -17.01
CA ALA A 379 -19.52 -8.95 -15.59
C ALA A 379 -19.00 -10.39 -15.42
N PHE A 380 -17.86 -10.57 -14.77
CA PHE A 380 -17.33 -11.89 -14.45
C PHE A 380 -17.48 -12.16 -12.95
N LYS A 381 -18.00 -13.34 -12.60
CA LYS A 381 -17.92 -13.90 -11.25
C LYS A 381 -16.76 -14.89 -11.25
N LEU A 382 -15.67 -14.52 -10.57
CA LEU A 382 -14.60 -15.46 -10.26
C LEU A 382 -15.10 -16.43 -9.18
N ILE A 383 -14.72 -17.70 -9.26
CA ILE A 383 -14.86 -18.69 -8.19
C ILE A 383 -13.44 -19.23 -7.92
N PRO A 384 -12.92 -19.11 -6.69
CA PRO A 384 -11.58 -19.51 -6.31
C PRO A 384 -11.52 -21.03 -6.33
N SER A 385 -10.33 -21.53 -6.57
CA SER A 385 -10.08 -22.97 -6.47
C SER A 385 -10.14 -23.42 -5.00
N PHE A 386 -10.36 -24.71 -4.78
CA PHE A 386 -10.32 -25.27 -3.42
C PHE A 386 -8.94 -25.06 -2.76
N HIS A 387 -7.87 -25.12 -3.57
CA HIS A 387 -6.52 -24.70 -3.19
C HIS A 387 -6.48 -23.28 -2.59
N GLU A 388 -7.04 -22.29 -3.29
CA GLU A 388 -7.06 -20.91 -2.83
C GLU A 388 -7.87 -20.75 -1.55
N ILE A 389 -9.01 -21.44 -1.43
CA ILE A 389 -9.84 -21.45 -0.23
C ILE A 389 -9.06 -21.97 0.99
N ILE A 390 -8.32 -23.08 0.85
CA ILE A 390 -7.52 -23.63 1.94
C ILE A 390 -6.45 -22.63 2.40
N ILE A 391 -5.70 -22.04 1.47
CA ILE A 391 -4.62 -21.09 1.80
C ILE A 391 -5.17 -19.83 2.45
N GLU A 392 -6.24 -19.27 1.91
CA GLU A 392 -6.88 -18.07 2.45
C GLU A 392 -7.45 -18.33 3.85
N ASN A 393 -8.13 -19.46 4.06
CA ASN A 393 -8.65 -19.84 5.37
C ASN A 393 -7.52 -20.08 6.37
N PHE A 394 -6.47 -20.78 5.99
CA PHE A 394 -5.29 -20.95 6.83
C PHE A 394 -4.70 -19.60 7.25
N ASN A 395 -4.47 -18.69 6.31
CA ASN A 395 -3.87 -17.40 6.61
C ASN A 395 -4.80 -16.51 7.47
N LYS A 396 -6.12 -16.51 7.24
CA LYS A 396 -7.02 -15.49 7.80
C LYS A 396 -8.01 -15.95 8.87
N THR A 397 -8.56 -17.16 8.79
CA THR A 397 -9.77 -17.52 9.54
C THR A 397 -9.62 -18.74 10.44
N LEU A 398 -8.78 -19.73 10.09
CA LEU A 398 -8.68 -20.96 10.86
C LEU A 398 -8.15 -20.68 12.29
N PRO A 399 -8.84 -21.16 13.34
CA PRO A 399 -8.38 -21.02 14.71
C PRO A 399 -7.27 -22.02 15.06
N HIS A 400 -7.26 -23.18 14.39
CA HIS A 400 -6.30 -24.25 14.56
C HIS A 400 -5.99 -24.90 13.21
N ALA A 401 -4.76 -25.38 13.05
CA ALA A 401 -4.37 -26.17 11.89
C ALA A 401 -3.26 -27.17 12.26
N GLU A 402 -3.24 -28.31 11.61
CA GLU A 402 -2.06 -29.18 11.57
C GLU A 402 -1.40 -29.02 10.19
N ILE A 403 -0.14 -28.61 10.16
CA ILE A 403 0.61 -28.45 8.90
C ILE A 403 1.65 -29.55 8.78
N LYS A 404 1.71 -30.19 7.61
CA LYS A 404 2.77 -31.14 7.25
C LYS A 404 3.71 -30.47 6.26
N VAL A 405 4.98 -30.35 6.62
CA VAL A 405 6.00 -29.67 5.79
C VAL A 405 7.17 -30.59 5.47
N LYS A 406 7.82 -30.32 4.33
CA LYS A 406 9.06 -30.98 3.91
C LYS A 406 10.22 -29.98 3.87
N ARG A 407 11.36 -30.40 4.40
CA ARG A 407 12.65 -29.71 4.32
C ARG A 407 13.75 -30.72 4.01
N GLY A 408 14.32 -30.66 2.81
CA GLY A 408 15.20 -31.74 2.34
C GLY A 408 14.44 -33.07 2.40
N ASP A 409 15.01 -34.07 3.07
CA ASP A 409 14.38 -35.39 3.26
C ASP A 409 13.52 -35.48 4.52
N SER A 410 13.55 -34.46 5.39
CA SER A 410 12.79 -34.45 6.64
C SER A 410 11.35 -34.00 6.42
N ILE A 411 10.42 -34.68 7.08
CA ILE A 411 9.00 -34.31 7.15
C ILE A 411 8.66 -33.97 8.59
N LEU A 412 8.04 -32.82 8.80
CA LEU A 412 7.58 -32.34 10.10
C LEU A 412 6.06 -32.17 10.07
N SER A 413 5.39 -32.55 11.16
CA SER A 413 3.97 -32.25 11.37
C SER A 413 3.86 -31.36 12.60
N VAL A 414 3.24 -30.18 12.45
CA VAL A 414 3.18 -29.17 13.50
C VAL A 414 1.74 -28.74 13.71
N LYS A 415 1.28 -28.79 14.96
CA LYS A 415 -0.03 -28.26 15.36
C LYS A 415 0.12 -26.78 15.69
N LEU A 416 -0.73 -25.97 15.07
CA LEU A 416 -0.75 -24.52 15.16
C LEU A 416 -2.08 -24.06 15.75
N ARG A 417 -2.00 -22.98 16.52
CA ARG A 417 -3.16 -22.25 17.05
C ARG A 417 -3.03 -20.78 16.70
N ARG A 418 -4.13 -20.15 16.30
CA ARG A 418 -4.17 -18.70 16.06
C ARG A 418 -4.04 -17.97 17.39
N GLU A 419 -3.06 -17.08 17.48
CA GLU A 419 -2.95 -16.13 18.60
C GLU A 419 -3.79 -14.89 18.29
N TYR A 420 -4.67 -14.49 19.21
CA TYR A 420 -5.46 -13.27 19.10
C TYR A 420 -4.87 -12.20 20.01
N ARG A 421 -3.88 -11.48 19.50
CA ARG A 421 -3.15 -10.43 20.22
C ARG A 421 -3.90 -9.10 20.25
N PHE A 422 -4.66 -8.84 19.19
CA PHE A 422 -5.52 -7.67 19.06
C PHE A 422 -6.98 -8.10 19.15
N ARG A 423 -7.78 -7.39 19.95
CA ARG A 423 -9.19 -7.78 20.21
C ARG A 423 -10.19 -6.70 19.79
N SER A 424 -9.74 -5.48 19.55
CA SER A 424 -10.60 -4.32 19.33
C SER A 424 -10.96 -4.13 17.84
N PHE A 425 -11.84 -4.97 17.31
CA PHE A 425 -12.27 -4.84 15.92
C PHE A 425 -13.29 -3.71 15.73
N PRO A 426 -13.26 -2.99 14.60
CA PRO A 426 -14.33 -2.06 14.25
C PRO A 426 -15.60 -2.83 13.87
N ASP A 427 -16.77 -2.34 14.30
CA ASP A 427 -18.06 -2.96 13.96
C ASP A 427 -18.38 -2.90 12.46
N THR A 428 -17.78 -1.94 11.75
CA THR A 428 -17.98 -1.74 10.31
C THR A 428 -16.71 -1.24 9.64
N VAL A 429 -16.55 -1.60 8.36
CA VAL A 429 -15.38 -1.20 7.55
C VAL A 429 -15.76 -0.65 6.19
N TRP A 430 -14.87 0.17 5.65
CA TRP A 430 -14.96 0.76 4.32
C TRP A 430 -14.30 -0.16 3.27
N ASN A 431 -14.99 -0.42 2.15
CA ASN A 431 -14.48 -1.20 1.02
C ASN A 431 -14.60 -0.41 -0.30
N LEU A 432 -13.46 -0.05 -0.89
CA LEU A 432 -13.38 0.82 -2.07
C LEU A 432 -13.59 0.11 -3.39
N THR A 433 -13.35 -1.20 -3.45
CA THR A 433 -13.47 -1.91 -4.73
C THR A 433 -14.93 -2.01 -5.21
N GLY A 434 -15.90 -1.76 -4.31
CA GLY A 434 -17.31 -2.02 -4.58
C GLY A 434 -17.60 -3.49 -4.89
N ILE A 435 -16.58 -4.36 -4.82
CA ILE A 435 -16.74 -5.80 -4.92
C ILE A 435 -17.58 -6.19 -3.72
N PRO A 436 -18.77 -6.80 -3.93
CA PRO A 436 -19.57 -7.31 -2.84
C PRO A 436 -18.67 -8.13 -1.93
N LEU A 437 -18.87 -8.06 -0.62
CA LEU A 437 -18.21 -8.96 0.33
C LEU A 437 -18.59 -10.45 0.10
N GLY A 438 -19.13 -10.80 -1.07
CA GLY A 438 -19.64 -12.09 -1.53
C GLY A 438 -18.57 -13.07 -2.01
N PHE A 439 -17.46 -13.14 -1.28
CA PHE A 439 -16.81 -14.41 -0.99
C PHE A 439 -17.18 -14.78 0.46
N PRO A 440 -17.07 -16.03 0.94
CA PRO A 440 -17.61 -16.42 2.26
C PRO A 440 -16.82 -15.81 3.45
N TYR A 441 -16.17 -14.66 3.26
CA TYR A 441 -15.44 -13.92 4.27
C TYR A 441 -16.34 -13.33 5.37
N ILE A 442 -17.67 -13.26 5.17
CA ILE A 442 -18.63 -12.83 6.20
C ILE A 442 -19.90 -13.72 6.23
N ALA A 443 -20.25 -14.40 5.14
CA ALA A 443 -21.52 -15.12 5.02
C ALA A 443 -21.58 -16.49 5.73
N THR A 444 -20.46 -17.08 6.17
CA THR A 444 -20.50 -18.27 7.03
C THR A 444 -20.37 -17.88 8.49
N GLY A 445 -21.39 -17.23 9.07
CA GLY A 445 -21.73 -17.29 10.51
C GLY A 445 -20.62 -17.11 11.56
N ALA A 446 -19.45 -16.62 11.18
CA ALA A 446 -18.28 -16.40 12.01
C ALA A 446 -18.01 -14.90 12.07
N PHE A 447 -19.08 -14.14 12.31
CA PHE A 447 -18.93 -13.10 13.31
C PHE A 447 -18.39 -13.80 14.55
N PHE A 448 -17.25 -13.35 15.05
CA PHE A 448 -17.05 -13.45 16.48
C PHE A 448 -18.25 -12.70 17.08
N GLU A 449 -19.21 -13.40 17.66
CA GLU A 449 -20.10 -12.81 18.65
C GLU A 449 -19.21 -12.37 19.82
N PHE A 450 -18.62 -11.19 19.70
CA PHE A 450 -18.27 -10.39 20.86
C PHE A 450 -19.45 -9.45 21.09
N ALA A 451 -20.49 -9.98 21.74
CA ALA A 451 -21.47 -9.14 22.40
C ALA A 451 -20.78 -8.54 23.64
N PRO A 452 -20.74 -7.20 23.82
CA PRO A 452 -20.22 -6.60 25.05
C PRO A 452 -21.12 -6.86 26.26
N ASP A 453 -22.39 -7.23 26.04
CA ASP A 453 -23.40 -7.24 27.09
C ASP A 453 -24.21 -8.54 27.10
N ARG A 454 -23.65 -9.60 27.70
CA ARG A 454 -24.40 -10.75 28.29
C ARG A 454 -23.44 -11.71 28.99
N LEU A 455 -23.08 -11.33 30.22
CA LEU A 455 -22.79 -12.28 31.29
C LEU A 455 -24.10 -12.97 31.67
N GLU A 456 -24.19 -14.27 31.48
CA GLU A 456 -24.67 -15.28 32.44
C GLU A 456 -24.89 -16.63 31.74
N TYR A 457 -24.62 -17.71 32.48
CA TYR A 457 -24.74 -19.13 32.12
C TYR A 457 -23.61 -19.76 31.29
N MET A 458 -22.58 -20.24 31.97
CA MET A 458 -22.36 -21.70 32.14
C MET A 458 -21.05 -21.96 32.88
N PHE A 459 -21.14 -22.04 34.20
CA PHE A 459 -20.27 -22.89 35.02
C PHE A 459 -21.16 -23.70 35.98
N LEU A 460 -20.68 -24.90 36.29
CA LEU A 460 -21.18 -25.93 37.24
C LEU A 460 -21.95 -27.11 36.60
N PRO A 461 -21.89 -28.32 37.18
CA PRO A 461 -20.96 -29.37 36.75
C PRO A 461 -21.69 -30.61 36.22
N ARG A 462 -21.01 -31.40 35.39
CA ARG A 462 -21.53 -32.71 34.95
C ARG A 462 -21.56 -33.72 36.10
N LYS A 463 -22.71 -34.39 36.24
CA LYS A 463 -22.79 -35.83 36.56
C LYS A 463 -23.81 -36.52 35.62
N PRO A 464 -23.69 -37.86 35.44
CA PRO A 464 -23.91 -38.50 34.14
C PRO A 464 -25.19 -39.34 34.06
N ALA A 465 -25.71 -39.55 32.85
CA ALA A 465 -26.46 -40.76 32.48
C ALA A 465 -26.60 -40.88 30.95
N ASP A 466 -26.04 -41.98 30.45
CA ASP A 466 -26.48 -42.90 29.39
C ASP A 466 -27.74 -42.58 28.56
N HIS A 467 -27.60 -42.57 27.22
CA HIS A 467 -27.97 -43.68 26.32
C HIS A 467 -28.02 -43.23 24.84
N VAL A 468 -27.25 -43.95 24.01
CA VAL A 468 -27.51 -44.45 22.64
C VAL A 468 -28.61 -43.76 21.80
N LEU A 469 -28.25 -43.23 20.61
CA LEU A 469 -28.74 -43.73 19.31
C LEU A 469 -27.97 -43.18 18.08
N LYS A 470 -28.05 -44.00 17.04
CA LYS A 470 -27.26 -44.14 15.81
C LYS A 470 -27.38 -43.01 14.76
N LYS A 471 -26.29 -42.85 13.99
CA LYS A 471 -26.15 -42.68 12.52
C LYS A 471 -27.36 -42.15 11.72
N ASP A 472 -27.18 -40.98 11.08
CA ASP A 472 -26.94 -40.81 9.62
C ASP A 472 -27.11 -39.32 9.26
N TYR A 473 -26.08 -38.69 8.66
CA TYR A 473 -26.15 -37.31 8.17
C TYR A 473 -25.80 -37.29 6.69
N GLN A 474 -26.82 -37.06 5.85
CA GLN A 474 -26.72 -36.71 4.43
C GLN A 474 -26.67 -35.18 4.32
N PRO A 475 -25.83 -34.58 3.45
CA PRO A 475 -25.79 -33.14 3.27
C PRO A 475 -27.00 -32.68 2.44
N ALA A 476 -27.82 -31.80 3.01
CA ALA A 476 -28.94 -31.17 2.32
C ALA A 476 -28.46 -30.11 1.31
N ASP A 477 -29.18 -30.04 0.21
CA ASP A 477 -29.03 -29.14 -0.93
C ASP A 477 -29.02 -27.66 -0.53
N PHE A 478 -28.07 -26.90 -1.08
CA PHE A 478 -28.09 -25.44 -1.05
C PHE A 478 -29.02 -24.92 -2.14
N THR A 479 -30.30 -24.66 -1.80
CA THR A 479 -31.21 -23.90 -2.65
C THR A 479 -30.88 -22.40 -2.62
N GLU A 480 -31.06 -21.79 -3.80
CA GLU A 480 -30.71 -20.44 -4.20
C GLU A 480 -31.17 -19.33 -3.24
N LEU A 481 -30.28 -18.38 -2.96
CA LEU A 481 -30.60 -17.05 -2.44
C LEU A 481 -30.40 -16.02 -3.54
N THR A 482 -31.50 -15.57 -4.12
CA THR A 482 -31.56 -14.51 -5.13
C THR A 482 -31.51 -13.15 -4.44
N TYR A 483 -30.46 -12.36 -4.70
CA TYR A 483 -30.42 -10.94 -4.32
C TYR A 483 -30.85 -10.10 -5.51
N TYR A 484 -31.87 -9.26 -5.32
CA TYR A 484 -32.24 -8.19 -6.26
C TYR A 484 -31.35 -6.97 -6.00
N TYR A 485 -30.81 -6.40 -7.08
CA TYR A 485 -30.14 -5.08 -7.10
C TYR A 485 -31.15 -4.01 -7.47
#